data_AF-A0A0N1BQ69-F1
#
_entry.id   AF-A0A0N1BQ69-F1
#
_cell.length_a   1.000
_cell.length_b   1.000
_cell.length_c   1.000
_cell.angle_alpha   90.00
_cell.angle_beta   90.00
_cell.angle_gamma   90.00
#
_symmetry.space_group_name_H-M   'P 1'
#
loop_
_entity.id
_entity.type
_entity.pdbx_description
1 polymer ?
#
loop_
_entity_poly.entity_id
_entity_poly.type
_entity_poly.pdbx_seq_one_letter_code
_entity_poly.pdbx_strand_id
1 'polypeptide(L)'
;MAEALAKLAAQPIARPEETPIDAALVRRILKLRRERMRFLPGDLFADPAWDMLLDLTAARLEGQQVPVSSLCIAASVPTTTALRWVRSLSEAGLFERSTDPRDARRTWIALTPQASEAMLGWLRLFASQFTPRG
;
A
#
# COMPACT_ATOMS: atom_id res chain seq x y z
N MET A 1 -4.13 -8.56 -16.80
CA MET A 1 -3.91 -7.99 -15.45
C MET A 1 -4.20 -6.49 -15.39
N ALA A 2 -3.66 -5.67 -16.30
CA ALA A 2 -4.02 -4.25 -16.42
C ALA A 2 -5.55 -4.03 -16.56
N GLU A 3 -6.24 -4.90 -17.29
CA GLU A 3 -7.72 -4.91 -17.40
C GLU A 3 -8.45 -5.22 -16.09
N ALA A 4 -7.87 -6.01 -15.17
CA ALA A 4 -8.52 -6.34 -13.90
C ALA A 4 -8.43 -5.17 -12.91
N LEU A 5 -7.30 -4.46 -12.90
CA LEU A 5 -7.14 -3.21 -12.15
C LEU A 5 -8.00 -2.08 -12.74
N ALA A 6 -8.07 -1.99 -14.07
CA ALA A 6 -8.97 -1.06 -14.75
C ALA A 6 -10.45 -1.37 -14.45
N LYS A 7 -10.84 -2.66 -14.36
CA LYS A 7 -12.20 -3.08 -13.97
C LYS A 7 -12.52 -2.83 -12.50
N LEU A 8 -11.55 -2.96 -11.59
CA LEU A 8 -11.71 -2.58 -10.17
C LEU A 8 -11.83 -1.07 -10.00
N ALA A 9 -11.08 -0.28 -10.78
CA ALA A 9 -11.20 1.17 -10.81
C ALA A 9 -12.50 1.66 -11.49
N ALA A 10 -13.08 0.87 -12.40
CA ALA A 10 -14.28 1.22 -13.16
C ALA A 10 -15.61 0.81 -12.47
N GLN A 11 -15.58 0.02 -11.40
CA GLN A 11 -16.78 -0.23 -10.61
C GLN A 11 -17.07 0.99 -9.72
N PRO A 12 -18.30 1.53 -9.74
CA PRO A 12 -18.65 2.63 -8.85
C PRO A 12 -18.69 2.09 -7.42
N ILE A 13 -17.57 2.17 -6.71
CA ILE A 13 -17.53 2.07 -5.27
C ILE A 13 -18.43 3.20 -4.79
N ALA A 14 -19.59 2.89 -4.22
CA ALA A 14 -20.57 3.85 -3.72
C ALA A 14 -19.82 4.98 -3.02
N ARG A 15 -19.86 6.20 -3.56
CA ARG A 15 -19.04 7.33 -3.09
C ARG A 15 -19.33 7.52 -1.60
N PRO A 16 -18.43 7.11 -0.69
CA PRO A 16 -18.60 7.44 0.70
C PRO A 16 -18.27 8.92 0.75
N GLU A 17 -19.28 9.75 0.98
CA GLU A 17 -19.07 11.18 1.15
C GLU A 17 -18.01 11.42 2.24
N GLU A 18 -17.07 12.29 1.91
CA GLU A 18 -16.25 13.13 2.82
C GLU A 18 -15.58 12.47 4.03
N THR A 19 -15.19 11.19 4.00
CA THR A 19 -14.28 10.69 5.04
C THR A 19 -12.83 11.01 4.64
N PRO A 20 -12.18 12.03 5.24
CA PRO A 20 -10.79 12.33 4.92
C PRO A 20 -9.92 11.14 5.34
N ILE A 21 -9.15 10.64 4.39
CA ILE A 21 -8.14 9.61 4.67
C ILE A 21 -6.82 10.33 4.92
N ASP A 22 -6.36 10.28 6.16
CA ASP A 22 -5.05 10.78 6.55
C ASP A 22 -4.02 9.64 6.66
N ALA A 23 -2.74 10.00 6.70
CA ALA A 23 -1.67 9.04 6.86
C ALA A 23 -1.78 8.28 8.20
N ALA A 24 -2.27 8.93 9.26
CA ALA A 24 -2.36 8.36 10.59
C ALA A 24 -3.29 7.13 10.63
N LEU A 25 -4.43 7.18 9.94
CA LEU A 25 -5.34 6.05 9.76
C LEU A 25 -4.65 4.90 9.03
N VAL A 26 -4.00 5.17 7.90
CA VAL A 26 -3.32 4.13 7.10
C VAL A 26 -2.20 3.46 7.91
N ARG A 27 -1.39 4.24 8.62
CA ARG A 27 -0.35 3.74 9.53
C ARG A 27 -0.95 2.88 10.66
N ARG A 28 -2.11 3.27 11.21
CA ARG A 28 -2.82 2.49 12.23
C ARG A 28 -3.31 1.15 11.69
N ILE A 29 -3.88 1.12 10.48
CA ILE A 29 -4.29 -0.13 9.81
C ILE A 29 -3.08 -1.05 9.63
N LEU A 30 -1.98 -0.55 9.08
CA LEU A 30 -0.75 -1.33 8.90
C LEU A 30 -0.21 -1.86 10.23
N LYS A 31 -0.21 -1.04 11.29
CA LYS A 31 0.17 -1.45 12.64
C LYS A 31 -0.71 -2.59 13.15
N LEU A 32 -2.04 -2.44 13.11
CA LEU A 32 -2.97 -3.48 13.56
C LEU A 32 -2.78 -4.80 12.80
N ARG A 33 -2.50 -4.73 11.49
CA ARG A 33 -2.18 -5.91 10.68
C ARG A 33 -0.93 -6.63 11.16
N ARG A 34 0.11 -5.89 11.55
CA ARG A 34 1.34 -6.46 12.13
C ARG A 34 1.11 -7.02 13.52
N GLU A 35 0.34 -6.35 14.37
CA GLU A 35 0.02 -6.81 15.73
C GLU A 35 -0.65 -8.20 15.75
N ARG A 36 -1.29 -8.63 14.65
CA ARG A 36 -1.82 -10.00 14.50
C ARG A 36 -0.78 -11.08 14.79
N MET A 37 0.50 -10.84 14.49
CA MET A 37 1.60 -11.79 14.73
C MET A 37 1.86 -12.08 16.22
N ARG A 38 1.32 -11.25 17.13
CA ARG A 38 1.37 -11.52 18.58
C ARG A 38 0.34 -12.55 19.01
N PHE A 39 -0.70 -12.75 18.22
CA PHE A 39 -1.82 -13.63 18.54
C PHE A 39 -1.85 -14.87 17.65
N LEU A 40 -1.25 -14.80 16.47
CA LEU A 40 -1.23 -15.86 15.44
C LEU A 40 0.18 -16.04 14.88
N PRO A 41 0.55 -17.24 14.39
CA PRO A 41 1.84 -17.47 13.71
C PRO A 41 2.02 -16.51 12.52
N GLY A 42 3.00 -15.61 12.60
CA GLY A 42 3.14 -14.52 11.64
C GLY A 42 3.48 -14.94 10.20
N ASP A 43 4.10 -16.10 10.04
CA ASP A 43 4.48 -16.69 8.76
C ASP A 43 3.28 -17.17 7.92
N LEU A 44 2.20 -17.58 8.58
CA LEU A 44 0.97 -18.04 7.91
C LEU A 44 0.07 -16.89 7.43
N PHE A 45 0.15 -15.72 8.06
CA PHE A 45 -0.77 -14.60 7.84
C PHE A 45 -0.08 -13.34 7.30
N ALA A 46 1.13 -13.49 6.76
CA ALA A 46 1.83 -12.43 6.07
C ALA A 46 1.13 -12.08 4.73
N ASP A 47 0.99 -10.80 4.46
CA ASP A 47 0.42 -10.28 3.21
C ASP A 47 1.28 -9.12 2.72
N PRO A 48 2.48 -9.44 2.20
CA PRO A 48 3.51 -8.45 1.89
C PRO A 48 3.05 -7.47 0.82
N ALA A 49 2.26 -7.90 -0.15
CA ALA A 49 1.74 -7.03 -1.20
C ALA A 49 0.84 -5.93 -0.61
N TRP A 50 -0.10 -6.30 0.25
CA TRP A 50 -0.98 -5.34 0.89
C TRP A 50 -0.26 -4.42 1.87
N ASP A 51 0.68 -4.97 2.63
CA ASP A 51 1.45 -4.18 3.60
C ASP A 51 2.33 -3.13 2.89
N MET A 52 2.89 -3.46 1.71
CA MET A 52 3.59 -2.49 0.85
C MET A 52 2.65 -1.42 0.27
N LEU A 53 1.45 -1.80 -0.19
CA LEU A 53 0.46 -0.85 -0.71
C LEU A 53 0.04 0.17 0.36
N LEU A 54 -0.20 -0.30 1.59
CA LEU A 54 -0.51 0.57 2.73
C LEU A 54 0.66 1.48 3.10
N ASP A 55 1.88 0.95 3.15
CA ASP A 55 3.08 1.74 3.49
C ASP A 55 3.33 2.88 2.49
N LEU A 56 3.22 2.58 1.18
CA LEU A 56 3.36 3.59 0.14
C LEU A 56 2.20 4.59 0.10
N THR A 57 0.98 4.15 0.42
CA THR A 57 -0.17 5.07 0.53
C THR A 57 0.05 6.06 1.68
N ALA A 58 0.49 5.57 2.84
CA ALA A 58 0.79 6.43 3.98
C ALA A 58 1.93 7.42 3.67
N ALA A 59 3.03 6.94 3.08
CA ALA A 59 4.15 7.79 2.69
C ALA A 59 3.75 8.87 1.67
N ARG A 60 2.89 8.54 0.70
CA ARG A 60 2.33 9.51 -0.25
C ARG A 60 1.53 10.60 0.47
N LEU A 61 0.67 10.24 1.42
CA LEU A 61 -0.10 11.20 2.22
C LEU A 61 0.80 12.07 3.13
N GLU A 62 1.97 11.57 3.50
CA GLU A 62 3.01 12.29 4.26
C GLU A 62 3.95 13.13 3.37
N GLY A 63 3.80 13.07 2.04
CA GLY A 63 4.70 13.72 1.09
C GLY A 63 6.13 13.14 1.09
N GLN A 64 6.30 11.89 1.52
CA GLN A 64 7.60 11.23 1.67
C GLN A 64 7.91 10.32 0.48
N GLN A 65 9.18 10.30 0.08
CA GLN A 65 9.68 9.31 -0.88
C GLN A 65 10.12 8.05 -0.14
N VAL A 66 9.83 6.88 -0.71
CA VAL A 66 10.17 5.59 -0.10
C VAL A 66 11.27 4.91 -0.90
N PRO A 67 12.44 4.61 -0.30
CA PRO A 67 13.44 3.81 -0.98
C PRO A 67 13.01 2.33 -0.95
N VAL A 68 13.38 1.57 -1.99
CA VAL A 68 13.04 0.14 -2.10
C VAL A 68 13.46 -0.67 -0.87
N SER A 69 14.59 -0.33 -0.25
CA SER A 69 15.06 -0.99 0.98
C SER A 69 14.11 -0.80 2.16
N SER A 70 13.55 0.41 2.35
CA SER A 70 12.55 0.68 3.39
C SER A 70 11.26 -0.08 3.12
N LEU A 71 10.82 -0.14 1.85
CA LEU A 71 9.63 -0.90 1.48
C LEU A 71 9.80 -2.41 1.75
N CYS A 72 11.00 -2.95 1.56
CA CYS A 72 11.29 -4.34 1.88
C CYS A 72 11.13 -4.64 3.37
N ILE A 73 11.47 -3.69 4.25
CA ILE A 73 11.22 -3.81 5.69
C ILE A 73 9.72 -3.80 5.96
N ALA A 74 8.97 -2.92 5.28
CA ALA A 74 7.52 -2.79 5.47
C ALA A 74 6.76 -4.09 5.15
N ALA A 75 7.25 -4.84 4.16
CA ALA A 75 6.68 -6.10 3.70
C ALA A 75 6.70 -7.24 4.73
N SER A 76 7.49 -7.11 5.81
CA SER A 76 7.55 -8.07 6.91
C SER A 76 7.87 -9.52 6.49
N VAL A 77 8.68 -9.67 5.43
CA VAL A 77 9.15 -10.95 4.88
C VAL A 77 10.65 -10.86 4.56
N PRO A 78 11.37 -11.98 4.33
CA PRO A 78 12.78 -11.93 3.92
C PRO A 78 12.99 -11.02 2.70
N THR A 79 14.11 -10.28 2.67
CA THR A 79 14.37 -9.25 1.65
C THR A 79 14.29 -9.77 0.21
N THR A 80 14.78 -10.98 -0.06
CA THR A 80 14.69 -11.59 -1.40
C THR A 80 13.25 -11.85 -1.83
N THR A 81 12.38 -12.24 -0.89
CA THR A 81 10.94 -12.39 -1.10
C THR A 81 10.29 -11.02 -1.33
N ALA A 82 10.61 -10.00 -0.54
CA ALA A 82 10.11 -8.64 -0.74
C ALA A 82 10.50 -8.09 -2.12
N LEU A 83 11.74 -8.29 -2.58
CA LEU A 83 12.19 -7.87 -3.91
C LEU A 83 11.43 -8.56 -5.05
N ARG A 84 11.04 -9.83 -4.87
CA ARG A 84 10.15 -10.52 -5.83
C ARG A 84 8.77 -9.86 -5.89
N TRP A 85 8.20 -9.48 -4.74
CA TRP A 85 6.94 -8.75 -4.69
C TRP A 85 7.04 -7.36 -5.34
N VAL A 86 8.09 -6.59 -5.03
CA VAL A 86 8.36 -5.31 -5.69
C VAL A 86 8.42 -5.48 -7.20
N ARG A 87 9.08 -6.54 -7.69
CA ARG A 87 9.11 -6.86 -9.10
C ARG A 87 7.72 -7.12 -9.67
N SER A 88 7.00 -8.08 -9.10
CA SER A 88 5.67 -8.48 -9.60
C SER A 88 4.65 -7.34 -9.54
N LEU A 89 4.70 -6.49 -8.50
CA LEU A 89 3.79 -5.36 -8.35
C LEU A 89 4.14 -4.20 -9.30
N SER A 90 5.41 -3.99 -9.64
CA SER A 90 5.76 -3.08 -10.74
C SER A 90 5.34 -3.61 -12.11
N GLU A 91 5.57 -4.90 -12.38
CA GLU A 91 5.14 -5.54 -13.63
C GLU A 91 3.60 -5.51 -13.79
N ALA A 92 2.86 -5.55 -12.67
CA ALA A 92 1.42 -5.38 -12.63
C ALA A 92 0.94 -3.92 -12.82
N GLY A 93 1.84 -2.93 -12.88
CA GLY A 93 1.51 -1.52 -13.00
C GLY A 93 1.02 -0.87 -11.70
N LEU A 94 1.28 -1.49 -10.54
CA LEU A 94 0.93 -0.93 -9.23
C LEU A 94 2.02 -0.02 -8.68
N PHE A 95 3.28 -0.36 -8.95
CA PHE A 95 4.44 0.40 -8.48
C PHE A 95 5.23 1.01 -9.63
N GLU A 96 5.64 2.26 -9.47
CA GLU A 96 6.63 2.93 -10.30
C GLU A 96 7.95 3.04 -9.55
N ARG A 97 9.06 2.84 -10.27
CA ARG A 97 10.42 2.94 -9.73
C ARG A 97 11.18 4.02 -10.45
N SER A 98 11.95 4.80 -9.69
CA SER A 98 12.87 5.80 -10.24
C SER A 98 14.23 5.71 -9.55
N THR A 99 15.29 5.84 -10.33
CA THR A 99 16.66 5.91 -9.79
C THR A 99 16.89 7.31 -9.26
N ASP A 100 17.51 7.43 -8.08
CA ASP A 100 17.92 8.73 -7.55
C ASP A 100 19.00 9.34 -8.47
N PRO A 101 18.80 10.53 -9.04
CA PRO A 101 19.80 11.18 -9.88
C PRO A 101 21.12 11.50 -9.15
N ARG A 102 21.10 11.54 -7.81
CA ARG A 102 22.24 11.89 -6.95
C ARG A 102 22.96 10.66 -6.38
N ASP A 103 22.32 9.50 -6.36
CA ASP A 103 22.92 8.24 -5.92
C ASP A 103 22.29 7.04 -6.64
N ALA A 104 22.99 6.51 -7.66
CA ALA A 104 22.50 5.38 -8.46
C ALA A 104 22.26 4.08 -7.64
N ARG A 105 22.77 4.00 -6.40
CA ARG A 105 22.52 2.87 -5.50
C ARG A 105 21.15 2.97 -4.81
N ARG A 106 20.51 4.15 -4.86
CA ARG A 106 19.19 4.37 -4.27
C ARG A 106 18.13 4.36 -5.37
N THR A 107 17.18 3.44 -5.21
CA THR A 107 15.98 3.39 -6.03
C THR A 107 14.78 3.79 -5.17
N TRP A 108 14.05 4.79 -5.64
CA TRP A 108 12.78 5.20 -5.08
C TRP A 108 11.65 4.37 -5.67
N ILE A 109 10.59 4.19 -4.90
CA ILE A 109 9.40 3.47 -5.31
C ILE A 109 8.15 4.18 -4.79
N ALA A 110 7.13 4.24 -5.64
CA ALA A 110 5.84 4.86 -5.33
C ALA A 110 4.70 4.04 -5.93
N LEU A 111 3.48 4.34 -5.49
CA LEU A 111 2.26 3.87 -6.18
C LEU A 111 2.09 4.62 -7.49
N THR A 112 1.69 3.91 -8.53
CA THR A 112 1.14 4.57 -9.72
C THR A 112 -0.11 5.38 -9.37
N PRO A 113 -0.49 6.40 -10.15
CA PRO A 113 -1.71 7.16 -9.91
C PRO A 113 -2.96 6.29 -9.76
N GLN A 114 -3.10 5.27 -10.61
CA GLN A 114 -4.23 4.35 -10.59
C GLN A 114 -4.25 3.49 -9.33
N ALA A 115 -3.09 2.97 -8.89
CA ALA A 115 -3.00 2.20 -7.66
C ALA A 115 -3.30 3.06 -6.42
N SER A 116 -2.85 4.32 -6.43
CA SER A 116 -3.16 5.28 -5.36
C SER A 116 -4.66 5.54 -5.26
N GLU A 117 -5.35 5.79 -6.37
CA GLU A 117 -6.80 6.01 -6.36
C GLU A 117 -7.57 4.76 -5.88
N ALA A 118 -7.15 3.58 -6.32
CA ALA A 118 -7.75 2.32 -5.86
C ALA A 118 -7.58 2.13 -4.33
N MET A 119 -6.39 2.41 -3.80
CA MET A 119 -6.11 2.33 -2.36
C MET A 119 -6.95 3.34 -1.57
N LEU A 120 -7.04 4.59 -2.04
CA LEU A 120 -7.87 5.61 -1.41
C LEU A 120 -9.37 5.23 -1.46
N GLY A 121 -9.84 4.64 -2.57
CA GLY A 121 -11.19 4.10 -2.69
C GLY A 121 -11.50 3.02 -1.65
N TRP A 122 -10.60 2.04 -1.50
CA TRP A 122 -10.73 1.01 -0.47
C TRP A 122 -10.67 1.60 0.94
N LEU A 123 -9.77 2.55 1.22
CA LEU A 123 -9.63 3.18 2.54
C LEU A 123 -10.88 3.97 2.94
N ARG A 124 -11.52 4.67 2.00
CA ARG A 124 -12.81 5.34 2.23
C ARG A 124 -13.93 4.34 2.55
N LEU A 125 -13.99 3.23 1.82
CA LEU A 125 -14.92 2.15 2.11
C LEU A 125 -14.66 1.54 3.49
N PHE A 126 -13.40 1.28 3.83
CA PHE A 126 -13.00 0.77 5.13
C PHE A 126 -13.43 1.73 6.25
N ALA A 127 -13.08 3.01 6.12
CA ALA A 127 -13.37 4.01 7.13
C ALA A 127 -14.89 4.18 7.36
N SER A 128 -15.70 4.14 6.31
CA SER A 128 -17.17 4.26 6.42
C SER A 128 -17.83 3.11 7.19
N GLN A 129 -17.16 1.95 7.35
CA GLN A 129 -17.67 0.86 8.20
C GLN A 129 -17.49 1.13 9.69
N PHE A 130 -16.60 2.04 10.06
CA PHE A 130 -16.24 2.33 11.45
C PHE A 130 -16.60 3.75 11.89
N THR A 131 -17.10 4.59 10.98
CA THR A 131 -17.74 5.86 11.33
C THR A 131 -19.09 5.55 11.98
N PRO A 132 -19.37 6.03 13.21
CA PRO A 132 -20.66 5.83 13.84
C PRO A 132 -21.75 6.41 12.95
N ARG A 133 -22.75 5.59 12.57
CA ARG A 133 -24.01 6.13 12.04
C ARG A 133 -24.74 6.71 13.25
N GLY A 134 -24.83 8.04 13.30
CA GLY A 134 -25.67 8.74 14.28
C GLY A 134 -27.14 8.35 14.15
#